data_AF-K2EQX8-F1
#
_entry.id   AF-K2EQX8-F1
#
_cell.length_a   1.000
_cell.length_b   1.000
_cell.length_c   1.000
_cell.angle_alpha   90.00
_cell.angle_beta   90.00
_cell.angle_gamma   90.00
#
_symmetry.space_group_name_H-M   'P 1'
#
loop_
_entity.id
_entity.type
_entity.pdbx_description
1 polymer ?
#
loop_
_entity_poly.entity_id
_entity_poly.type
_entity_poly.pdbx_seq_one_letter_code
_entity_poly.pdbx_strand_id
1 'polypeptide(L)'
;MTFGNFKAPKNTDKYYWTRHSIGKMMQYGLSAQRAIRVIRSYQRIELGVAKNTVAVMQPVSVKTDKDGKKKWSQEIWVMYQTPKASIKNSNLSVATDRLNPLVVIDRSNPIAIDRLKNQLFSQNQLKIISVWRYPGVSPKNNPIPSEILEEVGEMI
;
A
#
# COMPACT_ATOMS: atom_id res chain seq x y z
N MET A 1 27.27 -8.47 -4.51
CA MET A 1 26.03 -9.02 -3.91
C MET A 1 25.00 -9.13 -5.02
N THR A 2 24.63 -10.35 -5.45
CA THR A 2 23.58 -10.53 -6.45
C THR A 2 22.23 -10.27 -5.80
N PHE A 3 21.67 -9.09 -6.00
CA PHE A 3 20.24 -8.89 -5.78
C PHE A 3 19.55 -9.89 -6.72
N GLY A 4 19.01 -10.97 -6.15
CA GLY A 4 18.34 -12.02 -6.92
C GLY A 4 17.33 -11.40 -7.88
N ASN A 5 17.13 -12.03 -9.03
CA ASN A 5 16.35 -11.55 -10.18
C ASN A 5 14.97 -10.97 -9.78
N PHE A 6 14.93 -9.71 -9.34
CA PHE A 6 13.73 -9.05 -8.83
C PHE A 6 12.91 -8.60 -10.02
N LYS A 7 11.69 -9.12 -10.11
CA LYS A 7 10.72 -8.73 -11.14
C LYS A 7 9.75 -7.73 -10.54
N ALA A 8 9.92 -6.46 -10.89
CA ALA A 8 9.01 -5.40 -10.47
C ALA A 8 7.58 -5.72 -10.96
N PRO A 9 6.55 -5.54 -10.10
CA PRO A 9 5.17 -5.73 -10.53
C PRO A 9 4.76 -4.71 -11.59
N LYS A 10 3.87 -5.13 -12.48
CA LYS A 10 3.16 -4.23 -13.39
C LYS A 10 1.81 -3.87 -12.77
N ASN A 11 1.37 -2.63 -12.99
CA ASN A 11 0.03 -2.19 -12.61
C ASN A 11 -1.02 -2.94 -13.41
N THR A 12 -2.12 -3.33 -12.76
CA THR A 12 -3.26 -4.01 -13.38
C THR A 12 -4.55 -3.28 -13.02
N ASP A 13 -5.66 -3.67 -13.64
CA ASP A 13 -7.04 -3.31 -13.28
C ASP A 13 -7.38 -3.38 -11.78
N LYS A 14 -6.71 -4.26 -11.01
CA LYS A 14 -6.98 -4.50 -9.58
C LYS A 14 -5.93 -3.89 -8.66
N TYR A 15 -4.68 -3.78 -9.11
CA TYR A 15 -3.56 -3.39 -8.25
C TYR A 15 -2.72 -2.30 -8.91
N TYR A 16 -2.57 -1.20 -8.20
CA TYR A 16 -1.62 -0.15 -8.53
C TYR A 16 -0.46 -0.20 -7.53
N TRP A 17 0.76 -0.39 -8.01
CA TRP A 17 1.97 -0.48 -7.19
C TRP A 17 2.70 0.87 -7.21
N THR A 18 2.80 1.53 -6.05
CA THR A 18 3.59 2.76 -5.94
C THR A 18 5.08 2.46 -6.05
N ARG A 19 5.88 3.47 -6.40
CA ARG A 19 7.35 3.36 -6.38
C ARG A 19 7.88 2.92 -5.01
N HIS A 20 7.27 3.39 -3.92
CA HIS A 20 7.63 3.01 -2.55
C HIS A 20 7.39 1.52 -2.29
N SER A 21 6.22 0.99 -2.68
CA SER A 21 5.93 -0.44 -2.53
C SER A 21 6.94 -1.32 -3.26
N ILE A 22 7.32 -0.92 -4.49
CA ILE A 22 8.32 -1.63 -5.29
C ILE A 22 9.70 -1.58 -4.62
N GLY A 23 10.10 -0.42 -4.11
CA GLY A 23 11.36 -0.25 -3.39
C GLY A 23 11.47 -1.14 -2.14
N LYS A 24 10.42 -1.17 -1.32
CA LYS A 24 10.38 -2.03 -0.13
C LYS A 24 10.32 -3.51 -0.50
N MET A 25 9.61 -3.88 -1.56
CA MET A 25 9.62 -5.25 -2.07
C MET A 25 11.02 -5.71 -2.49
N MET A 26 11.79 -4.84 -3.14
CA MET A 26 13.19 -5.12 -3.48
C MET A 26 14.05 -5.26 -2.21
N GLN A 27 13.90 -4.34 -1.24
CA GLN A 27 14.62 -4.35 0.03
C GLN A 27 14.40 -5.65 0.83
N TYR A 28 13.15 -6.12 0.93
CA TYR A 28 12.79 -7.30 1.73
C TYR A 28 12.71 -8.61 0.94
N GLY A 29 13.09 -8.61 -0.35
CA GLY A 29 13.00 -9.79 -1.20
C GLY A 29 11.57 -10.35 -1.27
N LEU A 30 10.59 -9.48 -1.51
CA LEU A 30 9.17 -9.83 -1.58
C LEU A 30 8.69 -9.77 -3.03
N SER A 31 7.95 -10.81 -3.44
CA SER A 31 7.28 -10.82 -4.74
C SER A 31 5.88 -10.21 -4.66
N ALA A 32 5.40 -9.72 -5.81
CA ALA A 32 4.06 -9.15 -5.91
C ALA A 32 2.98 -10.17 -5.52
N GLN A 33 3.17 -11.42 -5.95
CA GLN A 33 2.28 -12.52 -5.59
C GLN A 33 2.26 -12.77 -4.08
N ARG A 34 3.38 -12.61 -3.38
CA ARG A 34 3.42 -12.74 -1.92
C ARG A 34 2.62 -11.63 -1.24
N ALA A 35 2.78 -10.38 -1.68
CA ALA A 35 1.98 -9.26 -1.18
C ALA A 35 0.48 -9.44 -1.47
N ILE A 36 0.11 -9.82 -2.70
CA ILE A 36 -1.29 -10.14 -3.06
C ILE A 36 -1.87 -11.24 -2.17
N ARG A 37 -1.08 -12.27 -1.82
CA ARG A 37 -1.52 -13.32 -0.90
C ARG A 37 -1.87 -12.77 0.47
N VAL A 38 -1.06 -11.84 1.01
CA VAL A 38 -1.35 -11.19 2.29
C VAL A 38 -2.67 -10.41 2.20
N ILE A 39 -2.90 -9.66 1.13
CA ILE A 39 -4.17 -8.93 0.92
C ILE A 39 -5.38 -9.88 0.89
N ARG A 40 -5.26 -11.01 0.21
CA ARG A 40 -6.38 -11.97 0.03
C ARG A 40 -6.65 -12.82 1.26
N SER A 41 -5.65 -13.04 2.11
CA SER A 41 -5.75 -13.94 3.26
C SER A 41 -4.87 -13.42 4.39
N TYR A 42 -5.35 -12.34 5.01
CA TYR A 42 -4.70 -11.73 6.16
C TYR A 42 -5.14 -12.41 7.45
N GLN A 43 -4.25 -12.41 8.43
CA GLN A 43 -4.55 -12.85 9.80
C GLN A 43 -4.81 -11.67 10.73
N ARG A 44 -4.25 -10.50 10.41
CA ARG A 44 -4.50 -9.24 11.13
C ARG A 44 -4.78 -8.12 10.14
N ILE A 45 -5.64 -7.21 10.55
CA ILE A 45 -5.96 -5.96 9.88
C ILE A 45 -5.77 -4.82 10.89
N GLU A 46 -5.15 -3.74 10.45
CA GLU A 46 -4.94 -2.50 11.20
C GLU A 46 -5.37 -1.32 10.33
N LEU A 47 -6.16 -0.40 10.88
CA LEU A 47 -6.57 0.81 10.17
C LEU A 47 -5.35 1.72 10.00
N GLY A 48 -5.13 2.21 8.78
CA GLY A 48 -4.03 3.12 8.47
C GLY A 48 -4.27 4.52 9.02
N VAL A 49 -3.18 5.26 9.17
CA VAL A 49 -3.18 6.66 9.65
C VAL A 49 -3.92 7.59 8.67
N ALA A 50 -3.71 7.34 7.38
CA ALA A 50 -4.35 8.07 6.29
C ALA A 50 -5.76 7.56 6.00
N LYS A 51 -6.68 8.46 5.63
CA LYS A 51 -8.06 8.11 5.25
C LYS A 51 -8.07 7.01 4.17
N ASN A 52 -8.96 6.02 4.33
CA ASN A 52 -9.13 4.88 3.42
C ASN A 52 -7.89 4.00 3.24
N THR A 53 -6.96 4.06 4.18
CA THR A 53 -5.77 3.21 4.16
C THR A 53 -5.90 2.10 5.18
N VAL A 54 -5.48 0.90 4.80
CA VAL A 54 -5.52 -0.29 5.64
C VAL A 54 -4.19 -1.01 5.53
N ALA A 55 -3.67 -1.48 6.67
CA ALA A 55 -2.55 -2.38 6.75
C ALA A 55 -3.03 -3.78 7.10
N VAL A 56 -2.59 -4.77 6.34
CA VAL A 56 -2.92 -6.18 6.55
C VAL A 56 -1.66 -7.00 6.72
N MET A 57 -1.74 -8.05 7.53
CA MET A 57 -0.59 -8.87 7.88
C MET A 57 -0.90 -10.36 7.80
N GLN A 58 0.11 -11.12 7.39
CA GLN A 58 0.12 -12.58 7.46
C GLN A 58 1.49 -13.08 7.97
N PRO A 59 1.53 -14.07 8.88
CA PRO A 59 2.79 -14.70 9.27
C PRO A 59 3.41 -15.47 8.10
N VAL A 60 4.74 -15.57 8.09
CA VAL A 60 5.47 -16.30 7.06
C VAL A 60 5.31 -17.81 7.23
N SER A 61 5.49 -18.30 8.45
CA SER A 61 5.35 -19.69 8.83
C SER A 61 4.84 -19.76 10.25
N VAL A 62 3.72 -20.46 10.44
CA VAL A 62 3.12 -20.67 11.75
C VAL A 62 3.54 -22.06 12.23
N LYS A 63 4.19 -22.09 13.38
CA LYS A 63 4.51 -23.31 14.13
C LYS A 63 3.56 -23.40 15.32
N THR A 64 3.29 -24.62 15.76
CA THR A 64 2.49 -24.88 16.96
C THR A 64 3.44 -25.39 18.05
N ASP A 65 3.41 -24.78 19.22
CA ASP A 65 4.18 -25.23 20.38
C ASP A 65 3.55 -26.47 21.02
N LYS A 66 4.25 -27.09 21.98
CA LYS A 66 3.77 -28.24 22.75
C LYS A 66 2.42 -27.97 23.44
N ASP A 67 2.15 -26.72 23.79
CA ASP A 67 0.89 -26.26 24.40
C ASP A 67 -0.23 -25.95 23.39
N GLY A 68 -0.05 -26.25 22.10
CA GLY A 68 -1.03 -25.94 21.04
C GLY A 68 -1.06 -24.46 20.63
N LYS A 69 -0.16 -23.63 21.16
CA LYS A 69 -0.09 -22.19 20.85
C LYS A 69 0.61 -21.93 19.51
N LYS A 70 0.02 -21.07 18.67
CA LYS A 70 0.60 -20.64 17.39
C LYS A 70 1.73 -19.64 17.62
N LYS A 71 2.88 -19.88 17.00
CA LYS A 71 4.09 -19.05 17.06
C LYS A 71 4.66 -18.85 15.66
N TRP A 72 5.17 -17.67 15.36
CA TRP A 72 5.86 -17.37 14.11
C TRP A 72 7.07 -16.48 14.38
N SER A 73 8.03 -16.51 13.47
CA SER A 73 9.27 -15.73 13.57
C SER A 73 9.31 -14.52 12.63
N GLN A 74 8.36 -14.41 11.70
CA GLN A 74 8.29 -13.33 10.73
C GLN A 74 6.86 -13.07 10.29
N GLU A 75 6.58 -11.81 10.00
CA GLU A 75 5.32 -11.34 9.42
C GLU A 75 5.59 -10.61 8.11
N ILE A 76 4.63 -10.65 7.20
CA ILE A 76 4.61 -9.82 6.02
C ILE A 76 3.42 -8.90 6.10
N TRP A 77 3.70 -7.63 5.95
CA TRP A 77 2.73 -6.54 6.01
C TRP A 77 2.54 -5.93 4.63
N VAL A 78 1.30 -5.56 4.33
CA VAL A 78 0.94 -4.81 3.14
C VAL A 78 0.01 -3.68 3.55
N MET A 79 0.41 -2.45 3.23
CA MET A 79 -0.42 -1.26 3.39
C MET A 79 -0.94 -0.83 2.04
N TYR A 80 -2.24 -0.65 1.94
CA TYR A 80 -2.89 -0.22 0.71
C TYR A 80 -4.05 0.72 0.99
N GLN A 81 -4.36 1.55 0.00
CA GLN A 81 -5.54 2.39 -0.01
C GLN A 81 -6.65 1.68 -0.78
N THR A 82 -7.84 1.61 -0.18
CA THR A 82 -9.03 1.19 -0.91
C THR A 82 -9.51 2.33 -1.81
N PRO A 83 -10.14 2.05 -2.95
CA PRO A 83 -10.77 3.10 -3.72
C PRO A 83 -11.72 3.89 -2.85
N LYS A 84 -11.77 5.21 -3.07
CA LYS A 84 -12.82 6.02 -2.46
C LYS A 84 -14.13 5.45 -2.99
N ALA A 85 -15.07 5.13 -2.09
CA ALA A 85 -16.44 4.94 -2.53
C ALA A 85 -16.81 6.23 -3.27
N SER A 86 -17.05 6.12 -4.58
CA SER A 86 -17.61 7.22 -5.36
C SER A 86 -18.87 7.62 -4.60
N ILE A 87 -18.86 8.79 -3.97
CA ILE A 87 -20.07 9.32 -3.36
C ILE A 87 -21.05 9.40 -4.53
N LYS A 88 -22.06 8.52 -4.54
CA LYS A 88 -23.20 8.64 -5.44
C LYS A 88 -23.98 9.85 -4.97
N ASN A 89 -23.50 11.05 -5.30
CA ASN A 89 -24.29 12.25 -5.18
C ASN A 89 -25.33 12.20 -6.29
N SER A 90 -26.49 11.61 -6.00
CA SER A 90 -27.72 12.14 -6.56
C SER A 90 -27.81 13.59 -6.09
N ASN A 91 -27.62 14.54 -7.01
CA ASN A 91 -27.82 15.99 -6.85
C ASN A 91 -26.73 16.78 -6.09
N LEU A 92 -25.49 16.80 -6.59
CA LEU A 92 -24.60 17.93 -6.35
C LEU A 92 -24.46 18.74 -7.65
N SER A 93 -25.20 19.84 -7.73
CA SER A 93 -24.98 20.90 -8.69
C SER A 93 -23.55 21.43 -8.53
N VAL A 94 -22.67 21.04 -9.45
CA VAL A 94 -21.32 21.60 -9.53
C VAL A 94 -21.48 23.03 -10.07
N ALA A 95 -21.55 23.99 -9.16
CA ALA A 95 -21.18 25.36 -9.46
C ALA A 95 -19.72 25.29 -9.97
N THR A 96 -19.57 25.57 -11.26
CA THR A 96 -18.31 25.68 -11.97
C THR A 96 -17.58 26.92 -11.49
N ASP A 97 -17.02 26.85 -10.28
CA ASP A 97 -16.19 27.94 -9.79
C ASP A 97 -14.82 27.89 -10.46
N ARG A 98 -14.47 29.06 -10.97
CA ARG A 98 -13.45 29.27 -11.99
C ARG A 98 -12.08 29.24 -11.34
N LEU A 99 -11.27 28.24 -11.71
CA LEU A 99 -9.80 28.23 -11.84
C LEU A 99 -9.28 26.80 -11.64
N ASN A 100 -9.39 25.97 -12.67
CA ASN A 100 -8.36 24.98 -12.96
C ASN A 100 -7.97 25.21 -14.42
N PRO A 101 -6.97 26.06 -14.70
CA PRO A 101 -6.46 26.14 -16.05
C PRO A 101 -5.96 24.74 -16.39
N LEU A 102 -6.22 24.30 -17.62
CA LEU A 102 -5.63 23.11 -18.20
C LEU A 102 -4.19 22.98 -17.71
N VAL A 103 -3.92 22.03 -16.81
CA VAL A 103 -2.56 21.79 -16.31
C VAL A 103 -1.74 21.48 -17.56
N VAL A 104 -0.84 22.39 -17.94
CA VAL A 104 0.12 22.13 -19.01
C VAL A 104 1.08 21.10 -18.43
N ILE A 105 0.78 19.83 -18.68
CA ILE A 105 1.59 18.72 -18.19
C ILE A 105 2.86 18.71 -19.04
N ASP A 106 3.96 19.20 -18.49
CA ASP A 106 5.28 18.89 -19.02
C ASP A 106 5.52 17.38 -18.88
N ARG A 107 5.35 16.66 -19.99
CA ARG A 107 5.50 15.19 -20.05
C ARG A 107 6.93 14.74 -19.75
N SER A 108 7.89 15.66 -19.73
CA SER A 108 9.30 15.37 -19.41
C SER A 108 9.57 15.29 -17.91
N ASN A 109 8.65 15.76 -17.03
CA ASN A 109 8.82 15.72 -15.58
C ASN A 109 8.25 14.41 -14.96
N PRO A 110 9.11 13.44 -14.57
CA PRO A 110 8.66 12.14 -14.06
C PRO A 110 7.95 12.23 -12.70
N ILE A 111 8.22 13.26 -11.89
CA ILE A 111 7.64 13.44 -10.55
C ILE A 111 6.17 13.88 -10.67
N ALA A 112 5.88 14.81 -11.58
CA ALA A 112 4.51 15.26 -11.86
C ALA A 112 3.65 14.11 -12.42
N ILE A 113 4.23 13.28 -13.29
CA ILE A 113 3.56 12.10 -13.86
C ILE A 113 3.27 11.05 -12.78
N ASP A 114 4.17 10.83 -11.82
CA ASP A 114 3.94 9.91 -10.71
C ASP A 114 2.81 10.42 -9.80
N ARG A 115 2.82 11.71 -9.44
CA ARG A 115 1.73 12.34 -8.67
C ARG A 115 0.38 12.23 -9.39
N LEU A 116 0.34 12.48 -10.70
CA LEU A 116 -0.88 12.37 -11.49
C LEU A 116 -1.39 10.93 -11.53
N LYS A 117 -0.51 9.94 -11.76
CA LYS A 117 -0.90 8.51 -11.72
C LYS A 117 -1.38 8.08 -10.33
N ASN A 118 -0.77 8.62 -9.27
CA ASN A 118 -1.16 8.41 -7.89
C ASN A 118 -2.52 9.04 -7.53
N GLN A 119 -3.00 10.00 -8.32
CA GLN A 119 -4.32 10.63 -8.21
C GLN A 119 -5.37 10.01 -9.17
N LEU A 120 -4.91 9.46 -10.31
CA LEU A 120 -5.73 8.86 -11.36
C LEU A 120 -5.89 7.33 -11.26
N PHE A 121 -5.34 6.67 -10.22
CA PHE A 121 -5.61 5.23 -10.05
C PHE A 121 -7.13 5.00 -10.03
N SER A 122 -7.56 3.98 -10.75
CA SER A 122 -8.99 3.74 -10.98
C SER A 122 -9.74 3.62 -9.65
N GLN A 123 -10.98 4.10 -9.60
CA GLN A 123 -11.91 3.94 -8.47
C GLN A 123 -12.23 2.47 -8.14
N ASN A 124 -11.59 1.52 -8.82
CA ASN A 124 -11.71 0.08 -8.60
C ASN A 124 -10.35 -0.61 -8.31
N GLN A 125 -9.24 0.16 -8.24
CA GLN A 125 -7.89 -0.37 -7.96
C GLN A 125 -7.52 -0.22 -6.48
N LEU A 126 -6.87 -1.25 -5.92
CA LEU A 126 -6.15 -1.13 -4.66
C LEU A 126 -4.78 -0.48 -4.92
N LYS A 127 -4.54 0.69 -4.33
CA LYS A 127 -3.23 1.37 -4.38
C LYS A 127 -2.34 0.80 -3.28
N ILE A 128 -1.39 -0.05 -3.66
CA ILE A 128 -0.41 -0.64 -2.75
C ILE A 128 0.64 0.40 -2.43
N ILE A 129 0.66 0.85 -1.17
CA ILE A 129 1.52 1.94 -0.69
C ILE A 129 2.85 1.36 -0.24
N SER A 130 2.83 0.35 0.63
CA SER A 130 4.05 -0.22 1.21
C SER A 130 3.91 -1.71 1.50
N VAL A 131 5.04 -2.42 1.47
CA VAL A 131 5.14 -3.86 1.68
C VAL A 131 6.41 -4.17 2.44
N TRP A 132 6.34 -4.76 3.64
CA TRP A 132 7.53 -5.01 4.45
C TRP A 132 7.51 -6.34 5.20
N ARG A 133 8.70 -6.80 5.59
CA ARG A 133 8.87 -7.94 6.52
C ARG A 133 9.15 -7.40 7.92
N TYR A 134 8.45 -7.94 8.90
CA TYR A 134 8.71 -7.68 10.31
C TYR A 134 9.36 -8.91 10.97
N PRO A 135 10.49 -8.78 11.68
CA PRO A 135 11.10 -9.87 12.42
C PRO A 135 10.33 -10.09 13.73
N GLY A 136 9.72 -11.27 13.89
CA GLY A 136 8.97 -11.65 15.08
C GLY A 136 7.46 -11.44 14.94
N VAL A 137 6.83 -11.18 16.08
CA VAL A 137 5.39 -10.94 16.21
C VAL A 137 5.19 -9.46 16.47
N SER A 138 4.40 -8.77 15.63
CA SER A 138 4.17 -7.33 15.85
C SER A 138 3.41 -7.09 17.15
N PRO A 139 3.88 -6.17 18.01
CA PRO A 139 3.17 -5.79 19.22
C PRO A 139 1.72 -5.43 18.89
N LYS A 140 0.77 -5.83 19.74
CA LYS A 140 -0.62 -5.35 19.63
C LYS A 140 -0.68 -4.01 20.38
N ASN A 141 -0.96 -2.92 19.67
CA ASN A 141 -1.01 -1.52 20.15
C ASN A 141 0.36 -0.85 20.39
N ASN A 142 1.19 -0.70 19.34
CA ASN A 142 2.34 0.20 19.38
C ASN A 142 2.04 1.42 18.48
N PRO A 143 2.14 2.67 18.96
CA PRO A 143 2.00 3.84 18.11
C PRO A 143 3.03 3.79 16.98
N ILE A 144 2.59 4.13 15.77
CA ILE A 144 3.44 4.16 14.58
C ILE A 144 4.54 5.22 14.80
N PRO A 145 5.83 4.89 14.61
CA PRO A 145 6.93 5.85 14.75
C PRO A 145 6.72 7.08 13.86
N SER A 146 7.08 8.25 14.38
CA SER A 146 6.90 9.56 13.74
C SER A 146 7.48 9.62 12.33
N GLU A 147 8.60 8.93 12.09
CA GLU A 147 9.26 8.91 10.79
C GLU A 147 8.36 8.34 9.68
N ILE A 148 7.51 7.35 10.01
CA ILE A 148 6.56 6.76 9.05
C ILE A 148 5.35 7.67 8.85
N LEU A 149 4.97 8.45 9.87
CA LEU A 149 3.88 9.43 9.77
C LEU A 149 4.25 10.56 8.80
N GLU A 150 5.48 11.04 8.88
CA GLU A 150 6.02 12.05 7.97
C GLU A 150 6.13 11.50 6.54
N GLU A 151 6.65 10.27 6.37
CA GLU A 151 6.80 9.64 5.05
C GLU A 151 5.44 9.35 4.39
N VAL A 152 4.43 8.93 5.16
CA VAL A 152 3.07 8.71 4.65
C VAL A 152 2.42 10.05 4.29
N GLY A 153 2.61 11.10 5.10
CA GLY A 153 2.07 12.45 4.83
C GLY A 153 2.53 13.06 3.50
N GLU A 154 3.76 12.77 3.06
CA GLU A 154 4.28 13.22 1.77
C GLU A 154 3.76 12.41 0.56
N MET A 155 3.17 11.22 0.78
CA MET A 155 2.77 10.28 -0.27
C MET A 155 1.27 10.26 -0.61
N ILE A 156 0.44 10.90 0.22
CA ILE A 156 -1.01 11.08 0.01
C ILE A 156 -1.31 12.42 -0.62
#